data_AF-A0A3M1NXM4-F1
#
_entry.id   AF-A0A3M1NXM4-F1
#
_cell.length_a   1.000
_cell.length_b   1.000
_cell.length_c   1.000
_cell.angle_alpha   90.00
_cell.angle_beta   90.00
_cell.angle_gamma   90.00
#
_symmetry.space_group_name_H-M   'P 1'
#
loop_
_entity.id
_entity.type
_entity.pdbx_description
1 polymer ?
#
loop_
_entity_poly.entity_id
_entity_poly.type
_entity_poly.pdbx_seq_one_letter_code
_entity_poly.pdbx_strand_id
1 'polypeptide(L)'
;MFPKDKKSHIGYFRKAIFLMQLIRGGDLGSIIDPLNAHQLQELRNFLEDQIIYLSNKRDLNPLTLAEIKTNLEPIPNYYWAQDCREPLEACFNETCLTSNSQCFSKKMKQQINALIKILKPYLSPQLVSNKEEQEK
;
A
#
# COMPACT_ATOMS: atom_id res chain seq x y z
N MET A 1 23.15 9.68 21.21
CA MET A 1 23.71 9.88 19.87
C MET A 1 22.83 9.12 18.89
N PHE A 2 21.84 9.78 18.28
CA PHE A 2 20.92 9.13 17.35
C PHE A 2 21.65 8.87 16.02
N PRO A 3 21.62 7.64 15.47
CA PRO A 3 22.29 7.35 14.21
C PRO A 3 21.63 8.15 13.08
N LYS A 4 22.45 8.82 12.28
CA LYS A 4 22.05 9.61 11.11
C LYS A 4 21.13 8.80 10.20
N ASP A 5 19.98 9.38 9.86
CA ASP A 5 18.92 8.83 9.02
C ASP A 5 19.45 8.10 7.78
N LYS A 6 19.34 6.77 7.80
CA LYS A 6 19.41 5.93 6.61
C LYS A 6 18.17 6.23 5.76
N LYS A 7 18.31 7.14 4.78
CA LYS A 7 17.38 7.44 3.67
C LYS A 7 15.93 7.03 3.96
N SER A 8 15.15 7.96 4.51
CA SER A 8 13.72 7.80 4.84
C SER A 8 12.81 7.59 3.63
N HIS A 9 13.33 7.70 2.40
CA HIS A 9 12.54 7.74 1.17
C HIS A 9 12.80 6.52 0.26
N ILE A 10 11.76 5.99 -0.38
CA ILE A 10 11.83 4.99 -1.46
C ILE A 10 11.93 5.72 -2.82
N GLY A 11 13.09 5.69 -3.46
CA GLY A 11 13.29 6.38 -4.73
C GLY A 11 12.38 5.88 -5.85
N TYR A 12 12.06 6.74 -6.82
CA TYR A 12 11.18 6.40 -7.96
C TYR A 12 11.60 5.16 -8.73
N PHE A 13 12.90 4.95 -8.91
CA PHE A 13 13.41 3.73 -9.56
C PHE A 13 12.97 2.45 -8.84
N ARG A 14 12.98 2.46 -7.51
CA ARG A 14 12.56 1.30 -6.70
C ARG A 14 11.04 1.12 -6.72
N LYS A 15 10.27 2.22 -6.75
CA LYS A 15 8.80 2.19 -6.98
C LYS A 15 8.47 1.60 -8.36
N ALA A 16 9.22 1.96 -9.40
CA ALA A 16 9.05 1.41 -10.74
C ALA A 16 9.38 -0.08 -10.80
N ILE A 17 10.48 -0.52 -10.17
CA ILE A 17 10.82 -1.94 -10.05
C ILE A 17 9.70 -2.70 -9.34
N PHE A 18 9.16 -2.14 -8.26
CA PHE A 18 8.04 -2.73 -7.53
C PHE A 18 6.83 -2.96 -8.44
N LEU A 19 6.39 -1.93 -9.18
CA LEU A 19 5.27 -2.07 -10.12
C LEU A 19 5.57 -3.10 -11.21
N MET A 20 6.78 -3.10 -11.78
CA MET A 20 7.18 -4.06 -12.80
C MET A 20 7.17 -5.50 -12.28
N GLN A 21 7.65 -5.73 -11.06
CA GLN A 21 7.56 -7.06 -10.44
C GLN A 21 6.11 -7.45 -10.17
N LEU A 22 5.29 -6.51 -9.70
CA LEU A 22 3.87 -6.75 -9.44
C LEU A 22 3.13 -7.15 -10.72
N ILE A 23 3.37 -6.46 -11.83
CA ILE A 23 2.80 -6.78 -13.16
C ILE A 23 3.24 -8.17 -13.63
N ARG A 24 4.50 -8.54 -13.38
CA ARG A 24 5.06 -9.86 -13.76
C ARG A 24 4.63 -11.00 -12.83
N GLY A 25 3.92 -10.70 -11.74
CA GLY A 25 3.60 -11.70 -10.70
C GLY A 25 4.82 -12.21 -9.94
N GLY A 26 5.90 -11.44 -9.89
CA GLY A 26 7.13 -11.80 -9.17
C GLY A 26 7.01 -11.72 -7.65
N ASP A 27 7.99 -12.27 -6.95
CA ASP A 27 8.09 -12.16 -5.49
C ASP A 27 8.43 -10.73 -5.06
N LEU A 28 7.48 -10.10 -4.35
CA LEU A 28 7.63 -8.75 -3.81
C LEU A 28 8.34 -8.73 -2.46
N GLY A 29 8.50 -9.89 -1.79
CA GLY A 29 9.19 -9.99 -0.49
C GLY A 29 10.60 -9.41 -0.56
N SER A 30 11.34 -9.74 -1.62
CA SER A 30 12.67 -9.19 -1.90
C SER A 30 12.76 -7.65 -1.93
N ILE A 31 11.66 -6.95 -2.28
CA ILE A 31 11.59 -5.49 -2.27
C ILE A 31 11.09 -4.95 -0.94
N ILE A 32 10.02 -5.55 -0.41
CA ILE A 32 9.26 -5.07 0.77
C ILE A 32 10.01 -5.35 2.07
N ASP A 33 10.58 -6.53 2.24
CA ASP A 33 11.18 -6.95 3.50
C ASP A 33 12.35 -6.10 4.01
N PRO A 34 13.27 -5.60 3.15
CA PRO A 34 14.34 -4.72 3.60
C PRO A 34 13.90 -3.26 3.84
N LEU A 35 12.63 -2.90 3.61
CA LEU A 35 12.16 -1.53 3.83
C LEU A 35 11.97 -1.25 5.33
N ASN A 36 12.39 -0.06 5.75
CA ASN A 36 12.08 0.44 7.09
C ASN A 36 10.64 0.98 7.18
N ALA A 37 10.21 1.32 8.39
CA ALA A 37 8.85 1.81 8.66
C ALA A 37 8.44 3.02 7.79
N HIS A 38 9.32 4.01 7.63
CA HIS A 38 9.06 5.19 6.79
C HIS A 38 8.91 4.81 5.31
N GLN A 39 9.81 3.97 4.81
CA GLN A 39 9.77 3.50 3.42
C GLN A 39 8.53 2.64 3.14
N LEU A 40 8.08 1.86 4.12
CA LEU A 40 6.83 1.09 4.03
C LEU A 40 5.61 2.01 4.00
N GLN A 41 5.57 3.06 4.84
CA GLN A 41 4.52 4.07 4.78
C GLN A 41 4.48 4.75 3.41
N GLU A 42 5.64 5.14 2.89
CA GLU A 42 5.72 5.80 1.59
C GLU A 42 5.31 4.89 0.44
N LEU A 43 5.69 3.60 0.49
CA LEU A 43 5.22 2.60 -0.47
C LEU A 43 3.70 2.42 -0.38
N ARG A 44 3.14 2.36 0.83
CA ARG A 44 1.69 2.28 1.06
C ARG A 44 0.97 3.47 0.42
N ASN A 45 1.41 4.69 0.70
CA ASN A 45 0.83 5.92 0.15
C ASN A 45 0.93 5.92 -1.39
N PHE A 46 2.09 5.55 -1.94
CA PHE A 46 2.27 5.43 -3.38
C PHE A 46 1.26 4.47 -4.03
N LEU A 47 0.99 3.32 -3.40
CA LEU A 47 0.02 2.36 -3.93
C LEU A 47 -1.41 2.88 -3.87
N GLU A 48 -1.78 3.59 -2.81
CA GLU A 48 -3.07 4.29 -2.73
C GLU A 48 -3.23 5.28 -3.90
N ASP A 49 -2.21 6.10 -4.15
CA ASP A 49 -2.20 7.06 -5.25
C ASP A 49 -2.33 6.36 -6.62
N GLN A 50 -1.66 5.22 -6.82
CA GLN A 50 -1.77 4.47 -8.08
C GLN A 50 -3.16 3.85 -8.27
N ILE A 51 -3.80 3.34 -7.20
CA ILE A 51 -5.15 2.80 -7.27
C ILE A 51 -6.13 3.92 -7.65
N ILE A 52 -6.05 5.08 -6.97
CA ILE A 52 -6.90 6.24 -7.27
C ILE A 52 -6.65 6.72 -8.71
N TYR A 53 -5.40 6.83 -9.13
CA TYR A 53 -5.07 7.26 -10.48
C TYR A 53 -5.66 6.32 -11.54
N LEU A 54 -5.49 5.00 -11.36
CA LEU A 54 -5.95 4.01 -12.34
C LEU A 54 -7.47 3.85 -12.32
N SER A 55 -8.13 3.91 -11.16
CA SER A 55 -9.60 3.87 -11.06
C SER A 55 -10.21 5.06 -11.81
N ASN A 56 -9.67 6.26 -11.63
CA ASN A 56 -10.08 7.47 -12.37
C ASN A 56 -9.92 7.34 -13.88
N LYS A 57 -8.99 6.52 -14.36
CA LYS A 57 -8.73 6.33 -15.79
C LYS A 57 -9.55 5.20 -16.41
N ARG A 58 -9.97 4.20 -15.65
CA ARG A 58 -10.57 2.96 -16.18
C ARG A 58 -12.04 2.77 -15.80
N ASP A 59 -12.45 3.22 -14.62
CA ASP A 59 -13.77 2.93 -14.08
C ASP A 59 -14.80 4.01 -14.48
N LEU A 60 -16.06 3.61 -14.61
CA LEU A 60 -17.17 4.55 -14.74
C LEU A 60 -17.43 5.30 -13.41
N ASN A 61 -17.20 4.61 -12.29
CA ASN A 61 -17.31 5.14 -10.94
C ASN A 61 -15.95 4.94 -10.24
N PRO A 62 -15.07 5.95 -10.26
CA PRO A 62 -13.74 5.84 -9.66
C PRO A 62 -13.79 5.61 -8.15
N LEU A 63 -12.91 4.74 -7.66
CA LEU A 63 -12.74 4.51 -6.22
C LEU A 63 -12.27 5.78 -5.49
N THR A 64 -12.90 6.06 -4.37
CA THR A 64 -12.48 7.06 -3.39
C THR A 64 -11.49 6.47 -2.38
N LEU A 65 -10.74 7.34 -1.69
CA LEU A 65 -9.85 6.92 -0.60
C LEU A 65 -10.63 6.22 0.54
N ALA A 66 -11.86 6.64 0.81
CA ALA A 66 -12.70 6.01 1.82
C ALA A 66 -12.98 4.54 1.47
N GLU A 67 -13.36 4.26 0.21
CA GLU A 67 -13.61 2.91 -0.30
C GLU A 67 -12.33 2.05 -0.35
N ILE A 68 -11.17 2.64 -0.63
CA ILE A 68 -9.90 1.92 -0.53
C ILE A 68 -9.67 1.50 0.93
N LYS A 69 -9.91 2.41 1.88
CA LYS A 69 -9.69 2.16 3.31
C LYS A 69 -10.67 1.13 3.91
N THR A 70 -11.88 0.97 3.39
CA THR A 70 -12.80 -0.09 3.85
C THR A 70 -12.32 -1.50 3.48
N ASN A 71 -11.45 -1.62 2.48
CA ASN A 71 -10.81 -2.88 2.10
C ASN A 71 -9.54 -3.18 2.93
N LEU A 72 -9.11 -2.25 3.79
CA LEU A 72 -8.03 -2.48 4.73
C LEU A 72 -8.60 -3.07 6.02
N GLU A 73 -7.84 -3.98 6.62
CA GLU A 73 -8.18 -4.50 7.95
C GLU A 73 -8.32 -3.33 8.96
N PRO A 74 -9.33 -3.35 9.84
CA PRO A 74 -9.50 -2.34 10.88
C PRO A 74 -8.30 -2.23 11.82
N ILE A 75 -7.99 -1.00 12.24
CA ILE A 75 -6.87 -0.70 13.15
C ILE A 75 -6.92 -1.47 14.47
N PRO A 76 -8.09 -1.64 15.13
CA PRO A 76 -8.18 -2.45 16.34
C PRO A 76 -7.74 -3.91 16.15
N ASN A 77 -8.04 -4.51 14.99
CA ASN A 77 -7.68 -5.90 14.72
C ASN A 77 -6.16 -6.06 14.65
N TYR A 78 -5.45 -5.09 14.06
CA TYR A 78 -3.99 -5.06 14.08
C TYR A 78 -3.42 -4.89 15.49
N TYR A 79 -4.00 -3.99 16.27
CA TYR A 79 -3.53 -3.68 17.62
C TYR A 79 -3.51 -4.93 18.51
N TRP A 80 -4.62 -5.68 18.51
CA TRP A 80 -4.77 -6.91 19.30
C TRP A 80 -3.97 -8.08 18.73
N ALA A 81 -3.92 -8.26 17.41
CA ALA A 81 -3.22 -9.38 16.79
C ALA A 81 -1.69 -9.33 16.96
N GLN A 82 -1.12 -8.16 17.20
CA GLN A 82 0.33 -7.95 17.21
C GLN A 82 0.95 -7.70 18.59
N ASP A 83 0.14 -7.71 19.67
CA ASP A 83 0.55 -7.30 21.03
C ASP A 83 1.39 -6.01 21.00
N CYS A 84 0.86 -4.99 20.31
CA CYS A 84 1.63 -3.79 19.95
C CYS A 84 2.00 -2.92 21.18
N ARG A 85 1.30 -3.10 22.31
CA ARG A 85 1.46 -2.42 23.62
C ARG A 85 1.50 -0.88 23.61
N GLU A 86 1.25 -0.25 22.46
CA GLU A 86 1.07 1.20 22.31
C GLU A 86 -0.39 1.61 22.57
N PRO A 87 -0.72 2.88 22.87
CA PRO A 87 -2.11 3.32 22.86
C PRO A 87 -2.75 3.12 21.48
N LEU A 88 -4.02 2.70 21.44
CA LEU A 88 -4.74 2.45 20.18
C LEU A 88 -4.78 3.71 19.29
N GLU A 89 -4.89 4.88 19.91
CA GLU A 89 -4.84 6.20 19.27
C GLU A 89 -3.51 6.42 18.52
N ALA A 90 -2.41 5.88 19.04
CA ALA A 90 -1.11 5.98 18.37
C ALA A 90 -1.06 5.15 17.08
N CYS A 91 -1.77 4.01 17.06
CA CYS A 91 -1.96 3.22 15.84
C CYS A 91 -2.89 3.90 14.83
N PHE A 92 -3.91 4.63 15.30
CA PHE A 92 -4.82 5.42 14.46
C PHE A 92 -4.11 6.60 13.81
N ASN A 93 -3.39 7.38 14.62
CA ASN A 93 -2.71 8.60 14.18
C ASN A 93 -1.33 8.34 13.57
N GLU A 94 -0.94 7.06 13.45
CA GLU A 94 0.36 6.64 12.91
C GLU A 94 1.57 7.21 13.66
N THR A 95 1.36 7.70 14.88
CA THR A 95 2.44 8.22 15.74
C THR A 95 3.35 7.11 16.24
N CYS A 96 2.90 5.85 16.17
CA CYS A 96 3.75 4.70 16.48
C CYS A 96 4.86 4.43 15.46
N LEU A 97 4.90 5.18 14.34
CA LEU A 97 6.01 5.16 13.39
C LEU A 97 7.37 5.33 14.06
N THR A 98 7.46 6.26 15.03
CA THR A 98 8.70 6.57 15.75
C THR A 98 8.81 5.85 17.10
N SER A 99 7.70 5.69 17.83
CA SER A 99 7.72 5.00 19.15
C SER A 99 7.83 3.48 19.04
N ASN A 100 7.25 2.86 18.01
CA ASN A 100 7.25 1.41 17.80
C ASN A 100 7.27 1.05 16.30
N SER A 101 8.42 1.33 15.66
CA SER A 101 8.62 1.13 14.22
C SER A 101 8.46 -0.33 13.77
N GLN A 102 8.64 -1.30 14.66
CA GLN A 102 8.46 -2.73 14.36
C GLN A 102 6.98 -3.07 14.17
N CYS A 103 6.12 -2.69 15.11
CA CYS A 103 4.68 -2.89 14.99
C CYS A 103 4.11 -2.09 13.80
N PHE A 104 4.55 -0.85 13.63
CA PHE A 104 4.18 -0.04 12.48
C PHE A 104 4.54 -0.72 11.15
N SER A 105 5.75 -1.27 11.03
CA SER A 105 6.20 -1.97 9.81
C SER A 105 5.32 -3.17 9.47
N LYS A 106 4.91 -3.95 10.48
CA LYS A 106 3.99 -5.09 10.29
C LYS A 106 2.61 -4.62 9.79
N LYS A 107 2.02 -3.60 10.43
CA LYS A 107 0.77 -2.95 9.98
C LYS A 107 0.89 -2.51 8.52
N MET A 108 1.95 -1.81 8.16
CA MET A 108 2.15 -1.33 6.79
C MET A 108 2.28 -2.47 5.78
N LYS A 109 3.03 -3.54 6.08
CA LYS A 109 3.14 -4.71 5.19
C LYS A 109 1.78 -5.35 4.91
N GLN A 110 0.92 -5.45 5.93
CA GLN A 110 -0.43 -5.99 5.76
C GLN A 110 -1.30 -5.07 4.89
N GLN A 111 -1.24 -3.76 5.11
CA GLN A 111 -1.93 -2.79 4.27
C GLN A 111 -1.42 -2.83 2.81
N ILE A 112 -0.11 -2.88 2.59
CA ILE A 112 0.50 -3.03 1.26
C ILE A 112 -0.04 -4.29 0.57
N ASN A 113 -0.11 -5.42 1.28
CA ASN A 113 -0.67 -6.66 0.73
C ASN A 113 -2.15 -6.53 0.33
N ALA A 114 -2.96 -5.81 1.11
CA ALA A 114 -4.35 -5.52 0.75
C ALA A 114 -4.42 -4.61 -0.49
N LEU A 115 -3.65 -3.52 -0.53
CA LEU A 115 -3.59 -2.61 -1.68
C LEU A 115 -3.12 -3.30 -2.95
N ILE A 116 -2.15 -4.23 -2.87
CA ILE A 116 -1.73 -5.05 -4.02
C ILE A 116 -2.91 -5.83 -4.61
N LYS A 117 -3.79 -6.39 -3.77
CA LYS A 117 -4.98 -7.14 -4.25
C LYS A 117 -5.95 -6.22 -5.00
N ILE A 118 -6.14 -4.99 -4.52
CA ILE A 118 -6.99 -3.97 -5.16
C ILE A 118 -6.36 -3.47 -6.46
N LEU A 119 -5.03 -3.30 -6.49
CA LEU A 119 -4.31 -2.75 -7.63
C LEU A 119 -4.18 -3.74 -8.79
N LYS A 120 -4.05 -5.04 -8.51
CA LYS A 120 -3.83 -6.10 -9.53
C LYS A 120 -4.82 -6.05 -10.70
N PRO A 121 -6.15 -5.98 -10.50
CA PRO A 121 -7.12 -5.83 -11.59
C PRO A 121 -6.83 -4.66 -12.54
N TYR A 122 -6.37 -3.53 -12.00
CA TYR A 122 -6.03 -2.33 -12.78
C TYR A 122 -4.72 -2.44 -13.54
N LEU A 123 -3.87 -3.43 -13.26
CA LEU A 123 -2.60 -3.65 -13.95
C LEU A 123 -2.71 -4.69 -15.08
N SER A 124 -3.81 -5.44 -15.15
CA SER A 124 -4.05 -6.41 -16.22
C SER A 124 -4.48 -5.70 -17.53
N PRO A 125 -3.86 -6.04 -18.68
CA PRO A 125 -4.22 -5.47 -19.98
C PRO A 125 -5.64 -5.79 -20.46
N GLN A 126 -6.30 -6.82 -19.91
CA GLN A 126 -7.48 -7.45 -20.50
C GLN A 126 -8.84 -6.81 -20.19
N LEU A 127 -8.91 -5.65 -19.52
CA LEU A 127 -10.19 -5.00 -19.15
C LEU A 127 -10.58 -3.82 -20.06
N VAL A 128 -9.99 -3.66 -21.25
CA VAL A 128 -10.32 -2.54 -22.17
C VAL A 128 -11.14 -2.97 -23.39
N SER A 129 -11.49 -4.26 -23.55
CA SER A 129 -12.08 -4.74 -24.81
C SER A 129 -13.62 -4.80 -24.88
N ASN A 130 -14.37 -4.34 -23.88
CA ASN A 130 -15.85 -4.46 -23.88
C ASN A 130 -16.60 -3.13 -24.02
N LYS A 131 -16.00 -2.07 -24.58
CA LYS A 131 -16.67 -0.75 -24.74
C LYS A 131 -17.03 -0.35 -26.17
N GLU A 132 -16.72 -1.15 -27.19
CA GLU A 132 -17.08 -0.81 -28.59
C GLU A 132 -18.32 -1.56 -29.14
N GLU A 133 -18.92 -2.49 -28.39
CA GLU A 133 -20.07 -3.29 -28.86
C GLU A 133 -21.45 -2.88 -28.30
N GLN A 134 -21.56 -1.77 -27.55
CA GLN A 134 -22.85 -1.29 -27.03
C GLN A 134 -23.39 0.00 -27.71
N GLU A 135 -22.78 0.45 -28.81
CA GLU A 135 -23.28 1.58 -29.62
C GLU A 135 -23.59 1.19 -31.08
N LYS A 136 -24.12 -0.02 -31.32
CA LYS A 136 -24.73 -0.38 -32.62
C LYS A 136 -26.12 -0.96 -32.45
#